data_AF-A0A937C2Z5-F1
#
_entry.id   AF-A0A937C2Z5-F1
#
_cell.length_a   1.000
_cell.length_b   1.000
_cell.length_c   1.000
_cell.angle_alpha   90.00
_cell.angle_beta   90.00
_cell.angle_gamma   90.00
#
_symmetry.space_group_name_H-M   'P 1'
#
loop_
_entity.id
_entity.type
_entity.pdbx_description
1 polymer ?
#
loop_
_entity_poly.entity_id
_entity_poly.type
_entity_poly.pdbx_seq_one_letter_code
_entity_poly.pdbx_strand_id
1 'polypeptide(L)'
;MKNIVKLLFGSFLLATAFSSCEKDEHRVIYEGGTPPVLTSTSTGALVLTRANQNNLAMKLSWTNPDYSFNTGISSQDVNYVLQVDTVGANFTNPKKQEQVISKELSVSLTVKDLNLFLTKMELVPGIPHNLQMRIKSTLASGAVPLYSNVFAVTVTPYLDFVVEPPAQLVQVTMTVSYGLLVMLHPADGIIPCLHLTM
;
A
#
# COMPACT_ATOMS: atom_id res chain seq x y z
N MET A 1 -4.20 -58.93 -62.37
CA MET A 1 -4.40 -57.51 -61.98
C MET A 1 -5.58 -57.27 -61.01
N LYS A 2 -6.12 -58.28 -60.31
CA LYS A 2 -7.25 -58.09 -59.36
C LYS A 2 -6.83 -57.65 -57.94
N ASN A 3 -5.58 -57.92 -57.55
CA ASN A 3 -5.11 -57.69 -56.17
C ASN A 3 -4.51 -56.29 -55.97
N ILE A 4 -4.05 -55.64 -57.04
CA ILE A 4 -3.50 -54.27 -56.98
C ILE A 4 -4.61 -53.22 -56.81
N VAL A 5 -5.79 -53.47 -57.40
CA VAL A 5 -6.97 -52.59 -57.27
C VAL A 5 -7.49 -52.59 -55.82
N LYS A 6 -7.45 -53.74 -55.13
CA LYS A 6 -7.80 -53.83 -53.71
C LYS A 6 -6.82 -53.07 -52.80
N LEU A 7 -5.54 -53.06 -53.16
CA LEU A 7 -4.48 -52.38 -52.40
C LEU A 7 -4.55 -50.85 -52.59
N LEU A 8 -4.89 -50.40 -53.80
CA LEU A 8 -5.12 -48.98 -54.10
C LEU A 8 -6.42 -48.44 -53.47
N PHE A 9 -7.50 -49.23 -53.43
CA PHE A 9 -8.74 -48.83 -52.74
C PHE A 9 -8.59 -48.77 -51.21
N GLY A 10 -7.78 -49.66 -50.63
CA GLY A 10 -7.49 -49.66 -49.19
C GLY A 10 -6.66 -48.45 -48.74
N SER A 11 -5.73 -47.99 -49.58
CA SER A 11 -4.87 -46.83 -49.26
C SER A 11 -5.60 -45.49 -49.32
N PHE A 12 -6.63 -45.36 -50.17
CA PHE A 12 -7.39 -44.10 -50.30
C PHE A 12 -8.33 -43.87 -49.10
N LEU A 13 -8.85 -44.95 -48.49
CA LEU A 13 -9.73 -44.90 -47.32
C LEU A 13 -9.00 -44.53 -46.01
N LEU A 14 -7.68 -44.70 -45.96
CA LEU A 14 -6.86 -44.32 -44.80
C LEU A 14 -6.36 -42.86 -44.89
N ALA A 15 -6.41 -42.24 -46.07
CA ALA A 15 -5.91 -40.89 -46.30
C ALA A 15 -6.90 -39.78 -45.85
N THR A 16 -8.19 -40.08 -45.70
CA THR A 16 -9.20 -39.10 -45.27
C THR A 16 -9.44 -39.07 -43.75
N ALA A 17 -8.77 -39.94 -42.99
CA ALA A 17 -8.92 -40.03 -41.53
C ALA A 17 -8.15 -38.93 -40.76
N PHE A 18 -7.34 -38.11 -41.43
CA PHE A 18 -6.60 -37.00 -40.82
C PHE A 18 -7.26 -35.63 -41.05
N SER A 19 -8.59 -35.57 -41.16
CA SER A 19 -9.32 -34.30 -41.02
C SER A 19 -9.20 -33.83 -39.57
N SER A 20 -8.05 -33.24 -39.23
CA SER A 20 -7.83 -32.52 -37.97
C SER A 20 -8.85 -31.39 -37.93
N CYS A 21 -9.83 -31.52 -37.05
CA CYS A 21 -10.77 -30.45 -36.75
C CYS A 21 -9.96 -29.34 -36.09
N GLU A 22 -9.72 -28.23 -36.81
CA GLU A 22 -9.19 -27.01 -36.22
C GLU A 22 -10.20 -26.60 -35.13
N LYS A 23 -9.88 -26.85 -33.87
CA LYS A 23 -10.68 -26.30 -32.78
C LYS A 23 -10.32 -24.83 -32.74
N ASP A 24 -11.18 -23.98 -33.30
CA ASP A 24 -11.15 -22.54 -33.09
C ASP A 24 -11.35 -22.28 -31.58
N GLU A 25 -10.23 -22.31 -30.87
CA GLU A 25 -10.17 -21.97 -29.46
C GLU A 25 -10.48 -20.49 -29.33
N HIS A 26 -11.64 -20.20 -28.73
CA HIS A 26 -12.01 -18.84 -28.37
C HIS A 26 -11.12 -18.42 -27.20
N ARG A 27 -9.92 -17.95 -27.52
CA ARG A 27 -8.95 -17.48 -26.55
C ARG A 27 -9.45 -16.15 -25.98
N VAL A 28 -9.57 -16.11 -24.65
CA VAL A 28 -9.84 -14.87 -23.93
C VAL A 28 -8.52 -14.09 -23.86
N ILE A 29 -8.46 -12.97 -24.57
CA ILE A 29 -7.26 -12.15 -24.69
C ILE A 29 -7.46 -10.89 -23.86
N TYR A 30 -6.48 -10.58 -23.01
CA TYR A 30 -6.46 -9.35 -22.22
C TYR A 30 -6.15 -8.15 -23.12
N GLU A 31 -7.02 -7.13 -23.11
CA GLU A 31 -6.90 -5.94 -23.94
C GLU A 31 -6.46 -4.68 -23.17
N GLY A 32 -6.47 -4.73 -21.83
CA GLY A 32 -6.03 -3.62 -21.00
C GLY A 32 -7.04 -3.23 -19.93
N GLY A 33 -6.88 -2.03 -19.40
CA GLY A 33 -7.79 -1.41 -18.44
C GLY A 33 -7.35 0.02 -18.17
N THR A 34 -8.18 0.76 -17.45
CA THR A 34 -7.89 2.14 -17.06
C THR A 34 -7.18 2.16 -15.71
N PRO A 35 -6.05 2.87 -15.56
CA PRO A 35 -5.44 3.09 -14.26
C PRO A 35 -6.45 3.68 -13.25
N PRO A 36 -6.60 3.10 -12.04
CA PRO A 36 -7.48 3.65 -11.02
C PRO A 36 -7.09 5.10 -10.67
N VAL A 37 -8.06 5.97 -10.38
CA VAL A 37 -7.78 7.33 -9.89
C VAL A 37 -8.00 7.37 -8.38
N LEU A 38 -6.91 7.44 -7.62
CA LEU A 38 -6.93 7.55 -6.16
C LEU A 38 -7.20 8.99 -5.71
N THR A 39 -8.20 9.13 -4.84
CA THR A 39 -8.63 10.37 -4.21
C THR A 39 -8.70 10.20 -2.69
N SER A 40 -8.56 11.31 -1.97
CA SER A 40 -8.57 11.36 -0.50
C SER A 40 -9.50 12.46 -0.01
N THR A 41 -10.18 12.23 1.11
CA THR A 41 -10.95 13.28 1.80
C THR A 41 -10.05 14.28 2.56
N SER A 42 -8.81 13.89 2.88
CA SER A 42 -7.84 14.77 3.54
C SER A 42 -6.64 15.00 2.63
N THR A 43 -6.32 16.26 2.37
CA THR A 43 -5.19 16.71 1.53
C THR A 43 -4.16 17.53 2.30
N GLY A 44 -4.46 17.88 3.56
CA GLY A 44 -3.58 18.67 4.42
C GLY A 44 -2.62 17.82 5.26
N ALA A 45 -1.73 18.50 5.99
CA ALA A 45 -0.88 17.85 6.97
C ALA A 45 -1.73 17.27 8.12
N LEU A 46 -1.51 16.00 8.45
CA LEU A 46 -2.20 15.28 9.52
C LEU A 46 -1.30 15.14 10.73
N VAL A 47 -1.74 15.64 11.89
CA VAL A 47 -1.09 15.40 13.18
C VAL A 47 -1.87 14.36 13.94
N LEU A 48 -1.28 13.17 14.13
CA LEU A 48 -1.94 12.05 14.78
C LEU A 48 -1.75 12.15 16.29
N THR A 49 -2.82 11.93 17.05
CA THR A 49 -2.78 11.92 18.51
C THR A 49 -3.50 10.68 19.04
N ARG A 50 -2.97 10.12 20.13
CA ARG A 50 -3.59 8.98 20.81
C ARG A 50 -5.03 9.27 21.26
N ALA A 51 -5.31 10.49 21.71
CA ALA A 51 -6.65 10.90 22.14
C ALA A 51 -7.70 10.71 21.04
N ASN A 52 -7.30 10.84 19.77
CA ASN A 52 -8.18 10.74 18.60
C ASN A 52 -8.07 9.40 17.87
N GLN A 53 -7.48 8.37 18.49
CA GLN A 53 -7.13 7.09 17.82
C GLN A 53 -8.31 6.43 17.07
N ASN A 54 -9.54 6.56 17.57
CA ASN A 54 -10.73 5.97 16.97
C ASN A 54 -11.43 6.89 15.95
N ASN A 55 -10.97 8.14 15.82
CA ASN A 55 -11.55 9.08 14.87
C ASN A 55 -11.07 8.73 13.46
N LEU A 56 -11.90 9.03 12.48
CA LEU A 56 -11.53 8.93 11.07
C LEU A 56 -10.42 9.95 10.77
N ALA A 57 -9.27 9.48 10.31
CA ALA A 57 -8.18 10.34 9.87
C ALA A 57 -8.37 10.74 8.40
N MET A 58 -8.68 9.76 7.56
CA MET A 58 -8.93 9.98 6.14
C MET A 58 -9.72 8.83 5.53
N LYS A 59 -10.47 9.12 4.46
CA LYS A 59 -11.04 8.11 3.58
C LYS A 59 -10.36 8.21 2.21
N LEU A 60 -9.91 7.08 1.71
CA LEU A 60 -9.34 6.91 0.38
C LEU A 60 -10.38 6.25 -0.51
N SER A 61 -10.56 6.76 -1.74
CA SER A 61 -11.49 6.18 -2.73
C SER A 61 -10.83 6.15 -4.11
N TRP A 62 -11.16 5.16 -4.93
CA TRP A 62 -10.61 5.01 -6.27
C TRP A 62 -11.63 4.53 -7.29
N THR A 63 -11.34 4.77 -8.58
CA THR A 63 -12.18 4.30 -9.69
C THR A 63 -11.92 2.82 -9.99
N ASN A 64 -12.94 2.15 -10.55
CA ASN A 64 -12.77 0.80 -11.07
C ASN A 64 -11.83 0.83 -12.30
N PRO A 65 -10.86 -0.07 -12.40
CA PRO A 65 -9.98 -0.16 -13.57
C PRO A 65 -10.66 -0.68 -14.84
N ASP A 66 -11.88 -1.25 -14.76
CA ASP A 66 -12.66 -1.75 -15.90
C ASP A 66 -11.80 -2.58 -16.88
N TYR A 67 -11.14 -3.61 -16.33
CA TYR A 67 -10.30 -4.53 -17.11
C TYR A 67 -11.08 -5.08 -18.31
N SER A 68 -10.54 -4.96 -19.51
CA SER A 68 -11.16 -5.38 -20.77
C SER A 68 -10.47 -6.60 -21.36
N PHE A 69 -11.28 -7.44 -21.99
CA PHE A 69 -10.88 -8.58 -22.79
C PHE A 69 -11.52 -8.48 -24.17
N ASN A 70 -11.07 -9.30 -25.12
CA ASN A 70 -11.70 -9.40 -26.45
C ASN A 70 -13.18 -9.81 -26.41
N THR A 71 -13.67 -10.30 -25.27
CA THR A 71 -15.08 -10.63 -25.00
C THR A 71 -15.86 -9.49 -24.31
N GLY A 72 -15.23 -8.33 -24.09
CA GLY A 72 -15.77 -7.17 -23.39
C GLY A 72 -15.18 -6.93 -22.00
N ILE A 73 -15.82 -6.06 -21.23
CA ILE A 73 -15.39 -5.71 -19.87
C ILE A 73 -15.48 -6.94 -18.96
N SER A 74 -14.46 -7.16 -18.16
CA SER A 74 -14.37 -8.28 -17.24
C SER A 74 -15.46 -8.22 -16.17
N SER A 75 -16.14 -9.34 -15.94
CA SER A 75 -17.04 -9.52 -14.81
C SER A 75 -16.35 -10.11 -13.57
N GLN A 76 -15.02 -10.20 -13.59
CA GLN A 76 -14.25 -10.77 -12.49
C GLN A 76 -14.04 -9.77 -11.36
N ASP A 77 -13.95 -10.28 -10.14
CA ASP A 77 -13.60 -9.46 -8.99
C ASP A 77 -12.19 -8.87 -9.12
N VAL A 78 -12.07 -7.59 -8.78
CA VAL A 78 -10.80 -6.87 -8.71
C VAL A 78 -10.33 -6.83 -7.25
N ASN A 79 -9.08 -7.23 -7.04
CA ASN A 79 -8.39 -7.07 -5.77
C ASN A 79 -7.53 -5.80 -5.82
N TYR A 80 -7.57 -5.03 -4.74
CA TYR A 80 -6.79 -3.81 -4.57
C TYR A 80 -5.77 -3.99 -3.46
N VAL A 81 -4.62 -3.35 -3.62
CA VAL A 81 -3.61 -3.22 -2.56
C VAL A 81 -3.28 -1.75 -2.42
N LEU A 82 -3.61 -1.18 -1.26
CA LEU A 82 -3.12 0.13 -0.87
C LEU A 82 -1.66 0.00 -0.49
N GLN A 83 -0.78 0.72 -1.20
CA GLN A 83 0.65 0.79 -0.92
C GLN A 83 0.95 2.16 -0.32
N VAL A 84 1.67 2.19 0.81
CA VAL A 84 2.12 3.40 1.50
C VAL A 84 3.63 3.35 1.64
N ASP A 85 4.31 4.40 1.17
CA ASP A 85 5.77 4.52 1.26
C ASP A 85 6.18 5.97 1.55
N THR A 86 7.45 6.21 1.82
CA THR A 86 8.01 7.56 1.94
C THR A 86 8.21 8.20 0.57
N VAL A 87 8.15 9.53 0.51
CA VAL A 87 8.44 10.28 -0.72
C VAL A 87 9.84 9.92 -1.25
N GLY A 88 9.93 9.64 -2.56
CA GLY A 88 11.18 9.36 -3.25
C GLY A 88 11.61 7.89 -3.26
N ALA A 89 11.00 7.04 -2.44
CA ALA A 89 11.31 5.60 -2.41
C ALA A 89 10.66 4.81 -3.55
N ASN A 90 9.73 5.42 -4.30
CA ASN A 90 9.07 4.83 -5.47
C ASN A 90 8.41 3.46 -5.20
N PHE A 91 7.90 3.24 -3.97
CA PHE A 91 7.27 1.98 -3.55
C PHE A 91 8.21 0.76 -3.57
N THR A 92 9.53 1.01 -3.51
CA THR A 92 10.58 -0.02 -3.48
C THR A 92 11.08 -0.30 -2.06
N ASN A 93 10.73 0.54 -1.08
CA ASN A 93 11.16 0.38 0.30
C ASN A 93 10.69 -0.97 0.86
N PRO A 94 11.56 -1.77 1.49
CA PRO A 94 11.16 -3.01 2.15
C PRO A 94 10.20 -2.78 3.33
N LYS A 95 10.25 -1.60 3.95
CA LYS A 95 9.38 -1.22 5.07
C LYS A 95 8.06 -0.58 4.63
N LYS A 96 7.78 -0.46 3.33
CA LYS A 96 6.49 0.04 2.84
C LYS A 96 5.35 -0.76 3.44
N GLN A 97 4.20 -0.14 3.59
CA GLN A 97 3.00 -0.83 4.08
C GLN A 97 2.09 -1.18 2.92
N GLU A 98 1.51 -2.37 3.01
CA GLU A 98 0.56 -2.88 2.02
C GLU A 98 -0.69 -3.37 2.75
N GLN A 99 -1.85 -2.89 2.33
CA GLN A 99 -3.14 -3.34 2.83
C GLN A 99 -3.97 -3.88 1.67
N VAL A 100 -4.37 -5.14 1.77
CA VAL A 100 -5.25 -5.80 0.80
C VAL A 100 -6.69 -5.38 1.04
N ILE A 101 -7.37 -4.97 -0.03
CA ILE A 101 -8.76 -4.51 -0.05
C ILE A 101 -9.45 -5.27 -1.19
N SER A 102 -10.39 -6.14 -0.84
CA SER A 102 -11.09 -6.98 -1.81
C SER A 102 -12.37 -6.29 -2.25
N LYS A 103 -12.58 -6.14 -3.56
CA LYS A 103 -13.81 -5.65 -4.22
C LYS A 103 -14.19 -4.18 -3.96
N GLU A 104 -13.94 -3.69 -2.76
CA GLU A 104 -14.28 -2.33 -2.35
C GLU A 104 -13.49 -1.28 -3.13
N LEU A 105 -14.13 -0.15 -3.41
CA LEU A 105 -13.54 1.01 -4.08
C LEU A 105 -13.14 2.13 -3.10
N SER A 106 -13.21 1.85 -1.80
CA SER A 106 -12.78 2.80 -0.79
C SER A 106 -12.31 2.11 0.48
N VAL A 107 -11.45 2.79 1.24
CA VAL A 107 -11.05 2.39 2.58
C VAL A 107 -11.04 3.61 3.49
N SER A 108 -11.58 3.43 4.70
CA SER A 108 -11.54 4.43 5.77
C SER A 108 -10.41 4.07 6.72
N LEU A 109 -9.49 5.00 6.95
CA LEU A 109 -8.36 4.84 7.86
C LEU A 109 -8.60 5.70 9.10
N THR A 110 -8.58 5.06 10.27
CA THR A 110 -8.58 5.78 11.54
C THR A 110 -7.21 6.37 11.84
N VAL A 111 -7.15 7.27 12.82
CA VAL A 111 -5.88 7.80 13.35
C VAL A 111 -4.97 6.67 13.82
N LYS A 112 -5.55 5.64 14.44
CA LYS A 112 -4.82 4.43 14.86
C LYS A 112 -4.24 3.65 13.69
N ASP A 113 -5.03 3.41 12.65
CA ASP A 113 -4.60 2.63 11.48
C ASP A 113 -3.42 3.30 10.79
N LEU A 114 -3.51 4.61 10.58
CA LEU A 114 -2.45 5.39 9.98
C LEU A 114 -1.20 5.36 10.88
N ASN A 115 -1.34 5.60 12.19
CA ASN A 115 -0.21 5.55 13.11
C ASN A 115 0.49 4.17 13.12
N LEU A 116 -0.28 3.09 13.01
CA LEU A 116 0.25 1.73 12.93
C LEU A 116 1.09 1.51 11.66
N PHE A 117 0.67 2.06 10.51
CA PHE A 117 1.49 2.01 9.29
C PHE A 117 2.82 2.73 9.50
N LEU A 118 2.80 3.96 10.00
CA LEU A 118 4.02 4.74 10.23
C LEU A 118 4.95 4.05 11.26
N THR A 119 4.37 3.41 12.28
CA THR A 119 5.13 2.64 13.28
C THR A 119 5.81 1.41 12.66
N LYS A 120 5.09 0.65 11.82
CA LYS A 120 5.65 -0.51 11.10
C LYS A 120 6.70 -0.11 10.05
N MET A 121 6.62 1.12 9.56
CA MET A 121 7.65 1.73 8.72
C MET A 121 8.88 2.19 9.52
N GLU A 122 8.84 2.11 10.85
CA GLU A 122 9.86 2.59 11.80
C GLU A 122 10.16 4.09 11.65
N LEU A 123 9.13 4.88 11.35
CA LEU A 123 9.24 6.34 11.30
C LEU A 123 9.26 6.94 12.71
N VAL A 124 10.11 7.95 12.91
CA VAL A 124 10.27 8.59 14.21
C VAL A 124 8.98 9.33 14.62
N PRO A 125 8.43 9.09 15.82
CA PRO A 125 7.25 9.79 16.30
C PRO A 125 7.53 11.27 16.63
N GLY A 126 6.49 12.10 16.54
CA GLY A 126 6.54 13.53 16.91
C GLY A 126 7.13 14.46 15.84
N ILE A 127 7.61 13.94 14.71
CA ILE A 127 8.09 14.74 13.57
C ILE A 127 7.26 14.48 12.31
N PRO A 128 7.08 15.48 11.44
CA PRO A 128 6.33 15.31 10.20
C PRO A 128 7.10 14.49 9.16
N HIS A 129 6.43 13.51 8.56
CA HIS A 129 6.97 12.70 7.47
C HIS A 129 6.13 12.86 6.21
N ASN A 130 6.79 12.94 5.05
CA ASN A 130 6.11 12.99 3.76
C ASN A 130 5.93 11.58 3.21
N LEU A 131 4.67 11.19 3.02
CA LEU A 131 4.27 9.87 2.53
C LEU A 131 3.69 9.96 1.13
N GLN A 132 3.79 8.86 0.40
CA GLN A 132 3.13 8.62 -0.87
C GLN A 132 2.27 7.36 -0.77
N MET A 133 1.07 7.45 -1.35
CA MET A 133 0.10 6.37 -1.39
C MET A 133 -0.34 6.12 -2.83
N ARG A 134 -0.53 4.85 -3.18
CA ARG A 134 -1.14 4.45 -4.45
C ARG A 134 -1.92 3.16 -4.29
N ILE A 135 -2.83 2.91 -5.23
CA ILE A 135 -3.55 1.65 -5.35
C ILE A 135 -2.89 0.83 -6.46
N LYS A 136 -2.61 -0.44 -6.15
CA LYS A 136 -2.35 -1.48 -7.14
C LYS A 136 -3.62 -2.30 -7.29
N SER A 137 -4.18 -2.35 -8.50
CA SER A 137 -5.32 -3.23 -8.81
C SER A 137 -4.83 -4.47 -9.57
N THR A 138 -5.49 -5.59 -9.35
CA THR A 138 -5.25 -6.86 -10.05
C THR A 138 -6.54 -7.64 -10.15
N LEU A 139 -6.80 -8.31 -11.28
CA LEU A 139 -7.89 -9.29 -11.34
C LEU A 139 -7.55 -10.50 -10.46
N ALA A 140 -8.57 -11.09 -9.84
CA ALA A 140 -8.43 -12.31 -9.04
C ALA A 140 -7.81 -13.48 -9.83
N SER A 141 -8.01 -13.52 -11.16
CA SER A 141 -7.41 -14.51 -12.07
C SER A 141 -5.97 -14.22 -12.47
N GLY A 142 -5.34 -13.15 -11.98
CA GLY A 142 -3.91 -12.89 -12.18
C GLY A 142 -3.56 -12.04 -13.40
N ALA A 143 -4.36 -11.01 -13.72
CA ALA A 143 -4.04 -10.06 -14.79
C ALA A 143 -2.85 -9.13 -14.46
N VAL A 144 -2.36 -8.44 -15.50
CA VAL A 144 -1.33 -7.40 -15.38
C VAL A 144 -1.81 -6.33 -14.38
N PRO A 145 -1.01 -5.98 -13.36
CA PRO A 145 -1.41 -4.99 -12.38
C PRO A 145 -1.48 -3.59 -12.99
N LEU A 146 -2.51 -2.84 -12.65
CA LEU A 146 -2.62 -1.41 -12.94
C LEU A 146 -2.39 -0.60 -11.66
N TYR A 147 -1.70 0.53 -11.79
CA TYR A 147 -1.35 1.40 -10.67
C TYR A 147 -2.07 2.75 -10.80
N SER A 148 -2.55 3.28 -9.69
CA SER A 148 -3.16 4.60 -9.67
C SER A 148 -2.16 5.75 -9.80
N ASN A 149 -2.68 6.98 -9.90
CA ASN A 149 -1.91 8.16 -9.54
C ASN A 149 -1.36 8.05 -8.10
N VAL A 150 -0.26 8.76 -7.86
CA VAL A 150 0.34 8.86 -6.53
C VAL A 150 -0.28 10.02 -5.77
N PHE A 151 -0.80 9.73 -4.58
CA PHE A 151 -1.30 10.71 -3.64
C PHE A 151 -0.25 10.96 -2.54
N ALA A 152 0.13 12.21 -2.32
CA ALA A 152 1.12 12.57 -1.29
C ALA A 152 0.45 13.26 -0.10
N VAL A 153 0.94 12.97 1.11
CA VAL A 153 0.44 13.58 2.36
C VAL A 153 1.55 13.68 3.39
N THR A 154 1.52 14.74 4.20
CA THR A 154 2.42 14.90 5.35
C THR A 154 1.72 14.40 6.61
N VAL A 155 2.33 13.48 7.35
CA VAL A 155 1.75 12.88 8.55
C VAL A 155 2.75 12.90 9.69
N THR A 156 2.31 13.34 10.87
CA THR A 156 3.10 13.33 12.11
C THR A 156 2.57 12.21 13.02
N PRO A 157 3.29 11.08 13.18
CA PRO A 157 2.87 9.98 14.04
C PRO A 157 3.10 10.30 15.53
N TYR A 158 2.42 9.57 16.39
CA TYR A 158 2.62 9.60 17.84
C TYR A 158 3.23 8.28 18.33
N LEU A 159 3.92 8.34 19.47
CA LEU A 159 4.49 7.15 20.11
C LEU A 159 3.38 6.35 20.81
N ASP A 160 3.19 5.09 20.38
CA ASP A 160 2.22 4.18 20.98
C ASP A 160 2.89 3.35 22.10
N PHE A 161 2.61 3.68 23.36
CA PHE A 161 3.03 2.92 24.54
C PHE A 161 1.88 2.07 25.13
N VAL A 162 2.16 0.84 25.56
CA VAL A 162 1.14 -0.03 26.19
C VAL A 162 0.81 0.43 27.61
N VAL A 163 1.79 1.01 28.30
CA VAL A 163 1.65 1.65 29.62
C VAL A 163 2.21 3.04 29.49
N GLU A 164 1.47 4.06 29.92
CA GLU A 164 1.99 5.43 29.93
C GLU A 164 3.25 5.44 30.78
N PRO A 165 4.42 5.79 30.19
CA PRO A 165 5.60 5.97 30.99
C PRO A 165 5.23 6.97 32.08
N PRO A 166 5.46 6.67 33.37
CA PRO A 166 5.24 7.65 34.41
C PRO A 166 5.93 8.94 33.97
N ALA A 167 5.20 10.06 33.99
CA ALA A 167 5.49 11.32 33.31
C ALA A 167 6.87 11.96 33.62
N GLN A 168 7.67 11.32 34.47
CA GLN A 168 8.99 11.74 34.92
C GLN A 168 10.14 11.34 33.97
N LEU A 169 9.92 10.43 33.00
CA LEU A 169 11.00 9.97 32.11
C LEU A 169 11.05 10.67 30.74
N VAL A 170 9.99 11.37 30.32
CA VAL A 170 9.95 12.01 28.99
C VAL A 170 10.84 13.26 28.92
N GLN A 171 11.06 13.95 30.04
CA GLN A 171 11.88 15.18 30.06
C GLN A 171 13.39 14.92 29.98
N VAL A 172 13.86 13.70 30.22
CA VAL A 172 15.31 13.42 30.31
C VAL A 172 15.96 13.26 28.92
N THR A 173 15.20 12.83 27.92
CA THR A 173 15.75 12.48 26.59
C THR A 173 15.76 13.62 25.56
N MET A 174 15.02 14.72 25.78
CA MET A 174 14.87 15.79 24.77
C MET A 174 15.94 16.90 24.86
N THR A 175 16.90 16.82 25.78
CA THR A 175 17.87 17.90 26.05
C THR A 175 19.34 17.51 25.90
N VAL A 176 19.66 16.43 25.18
CA VAL A 176 21.07 16.09 24.85
C VAL A 176 21.39 16.43 23.39
N SER A 177 21.23 17.71 23.01
CA SER A 177 21.70 18.20 21.71
C SER A 177 22.53 19.50 21.79
N TYR A 178 22.73 20.08 22.98
CA TYR A 178 23.62 21.24 23.14
C TYR A 178 24.33 21.19 24.49
N GLY A 179 25.37 20.36 24.58
CA GLY A 179 26.64 20.63 25.30
C GLY A 179 26.66 21.19 26.75
N LEU A 180 25.57 21.21 27.52
CA LEU A 180 25.61 21.68 28.91
C LEU A 180 24.80 20.76 29.82
N LEU A 181 25.54 20.06 30.68
CA LEU A 181 25.01 19.12 31.67
C LEU A 181 24.48 19.93 32.87
N VAL A 182 23.20 20.32 32.82
CA VAL A 182 22.52 20.92 33.98
C VAL A 182 21.81 19.79 34.74
N MET A 183 22.40 19.37 35.85
CA MET A 183 21.74 18.49 36.82
C MET A 183 20.73 19.33 37.62
N LEU A 184 19.43 19.22 37.31
CA LEU A 184 18.38 19.76 38.18
C LEU A 184 17.97 18.65 39.17
N HIS A 185 18.37 18.83 40.44
CA HIS A 185 17.91 18.02 41.56
C HIS A 185 16.55 18.55 42.05
N PRO A 186 15.53 17.70 42.28
CA PRO A 186 14.21 18.15 42.72
C PRO A 186 14.15 18.12 44.25
N ALA A 187 14.90 18.99 44.92
CA ALA A 187 14.67 19.31 46.31
C ALA A 187 15.32 20.66 46.62
N ASP A 188 14.52 21.52 47.24
CA ASP A 188 14.89 22.74 47.94
C ASP A 188 15.09 24.01 47.09
N GLY A 189 14.07 24.87 47.20
CA GLY A 189 14.20 26.26 47.65
C GLY A 189 15.25 27.13 46.98
N ILE A 190 14.75 28.17 46.31
CA ILE A 190 15.44 29.41 45.91
C ILE A 190 16.57 29.77 46.91
N ILE A 191 17.83 29.74 46.45
CA ILE A 191 18.94 30.49 47.07
C ILE A 191 19.69 31.20 45.93
N PRO A 192 19.80 32.55 45.94
CA PRO A 192 20.60 33.27 44.96
C PRO A 192 22.07 33.36 45.39
N CYS A 193 22.92 33.61 44.40
CA CYS A 193 24.33 34.04 44.47
C CYS A 193 25.40 32.95 44.68
N LEU A 194 26.31 32.79 43.70
CA LEU A 194 27.60 33.49 43.75
C LEU A 194 28.30 33.45 42.39
N HIS A 195 28.72 34.62 41.93
CA HIS A 195 29.60 34.86 40.80
C HIS A 195 31.02 34.40 41.18
N LEU A 196 31.69 33.58 40.38
CA LEU A 196 33.14 33.48 40.42
C LEU A 196 33.69 33.38 39.00
N THR A 197 34.17 34.52 38.52
CA THR A 197 35.26 34.62 37.55
C THR A 197 36.51 33.96 38.12
N MET A 198 37.07 33.01 37.38
CA MET A 198 38.48 32.92 36.98
C MET A 198 38.65 31.81 35.96
#